data_AF-A0A7C5M3Q1-F1
#
_entry.id   AF-A0A7C5M3Q1-F1
#
_cell.length_a   1.000
_cell.length_b   1.000
_cell.length_c   1.000
_cell.angle_alpha   90.00
_cell.angle_beta   90.00
_cell.angle_gamma   90.00
#
_symmetry.space_group_name_H-M   'P 1'
#
loop_
_entity.id
_entity.type
_entity.pdbx_description
1 polymer ?
#
loop_
_entity_poly.entity_id
_entity_poly.type
_entity_poly.pdbx_seq_one_letter_code
_entity_poly.pdbx_strand_id
1 'polypeptide(L)'
;FMRFFRQATGLTFSAYVDHLRVSQACRLLTESDLSLAQIAAETGFCDQSHLCRHIRRRLGKSPGQLRAERHISSATPLQTRDG
;
A
#
# COMPACT_ATOMS: atom_id res chain seq x y z
N PHE A 1 -25.20 7.97 9.76
CA PHE A 1 -24.08 7.04 9.47
C PHE A 1 -22.70 7.59 9.87
N MET A 2 -22.21 8.68 9.27
CA MET A 2 -20.84 9.20 9.55
C MET A 2 -20.54 9.49 11.04
N ARG A 3 -21.50 10.01 11.80
CA ARG A 3 -21.32 10.27 13.24
C ARG A 3 -21.14 8.99 14.06
N PHE A 4 -21.91 7.95 13.74
CA PHE A 4 -21.79 6.62 14.34
C PHE A 4 -20.50 5.90 13.92
N PHE A 5 -20.10 6.01 12.64
CA PHE A 5 -18.86 5.42 12.14
C PHE A 5 -17.63 5.99 12.84
N ARG A 6 -17.58 7.32 13.00
CA ARG A 6 -16.49 7.98 13.72
C ARG A 6 -16.49 7.64 15.21
N GLN A 7 -17.66 7.51 15.82
CA GLN A 7 -17.78 7.11 17.23
C GLN A 7 -17.31 5.66 17.47
N ALA A 8 -17.52 4.76 16.49
CA ALA A 8 -17.11 3.36 16.59
C ALA A 8 -15.63 3.11 16.23
N THR A 9 -15.08 3.86 15.26
CA THR A 9 -13.73 3.59 14.72
C THR A 9 -12.69 4.66 15.07
N GLY A 10 -13.11 5.81 15.61
CA GLY A 10 -12.25 6.97 15.83
C GLY A 10 -11.84 7.71 14.55
N LEU A 11 -12.17 7.20 13.37
CA LEU A 11 -11.76 7.73 12.07
C LEU A 11 -12.94 8.29 11.28
N THR A 12 -12.67 9.23 10.38
CA THR A 12 -13.63 9.56 9.34
C THR A 12 -13.74 8.40 8.36
N PHE A 13 -14.92 8.21 7.76
CA PHE A 13 -15.14 7.17 6.76
C PHE A 13 -14.15 7.28 5.59
N SER A 14 -13.87 8.50 5.13
CA SER A 14 -12.86 8.77 4.10
C SER A 14 -11.46 8.35 4.52
N ALA A 15 -11.04 8.63 5.76
CA ALA A 15 -9.73 8.25 6.25
C ALA A 15 -9.58 6.71 6.34
N TYR A 16 -10.67 6.02 6.69
CA TYR A 16 -10.71 4.56 6.72
C TYR A 16 -10.64 3.95 5.32
N VAL A 17 -11.44 4.45 4.37
CA VAL A 17 -11.37 4.02 2.96
C VAL A 17 -9.98 4.27 2.38
N ASP A 18 -9.40 5.44 2.62
CA ASP A 18 -8.04 5.75 2.18
C ASP A 18 -7.01 4.78 2.76
N HIS A 19 -7.15 4.39 4.03
CA HIS A 19 -6.29 3.39 4.64
C HIS A 19 -6.40 2.03 3.93
N LEU A 20 -7.63 1.57 3.65
CA LEU A 20 -7.85 0.31 2.93
C LEU A 20 -7.27 0.35 1.51
N ARG A 21 -7.49 1.45 0.78
CA ARG A 21 -6.96 1.62 -0.59
C ARG A 21 -5.44 1.59 -0.61
N VAL A 22 -4.78 2.32 0.29
CA VAL A 22 -3.32 2.34 0.38
C VAL A 22 -2.77 0.98 0.79
N SER A 23 -3.41 0.29 1.74
CA SER A 23 -3.01 -1.06 2.14
C SER A 23 -3.06 -2.04 0.97
N GLN A 24 -4.16 -2.05 0.21
CA GLN A 24 -4.27 -2.89 -0.99
C GLN A 24 -3.27 -2.50 -2.08
N ALA A 25 -3.02 -1.21 -2.29
CA ALA A 25 -2.06 -0.75 -3.27
C ALA A 25 -0.63 -1.19 -2.94
N CYS A 26 -0.24 -1.13 -1.66
CA CYS A 26 1.05 -1.67 -1.21
C CYS A 26 1.17 -3.16 -1.51
N ARG A 27 0.12 -3.93 -1.19
CA ARG A 27 0.08 -5.37 -1.47
C ARG A 27 0.29 -5.66 -2.96
N LEU A 28 -0.44 -4.98 -3.84
CA LEU A 28 -0.28 -5.14 -5.29
C LEU A 28 1.10 -4.69 -5.78
N LEU A 29 1.68 -3.65 -5.19
CA LEU A 29 3.04 -3.22 -5.52
C LEU A 29 4.10 -4.25 -5.15
N THR A 30 3.91 -4.99 -4.06
CA THR A 30 4.88 -5.99 -3.58
C THR A 30 4.61 -7.40 -4.08
N GLU A 31 3.39 -7.73 -4.50
CA GLU A 31 2.99 -9.10 -4.87
C GLU A 31 2.70 -9.29 -6.36
N SER A 32 2.70 -8.22 -7.17
CA SER A 32 2.37 -8.30 -8.60
C SER A 32 3.30 -7.45 -9.47
N ASP A 33 3.24 -7.67 -10.78
CA ASP A 33 3.93 -6.86 -11.79
C ASP A 33 3.01 -5.87 -12.51
N LEU A 34 1.82 -5.60 -11.94
CA LEU A 34 0.87 -4.63 -12.49
C LEU A 34 1.52 -3.25 -12.62
N SER A 35 1.17 -2.50 -13.66
CA SER A 35 1.58 -1.10 -13.81
C SER A 35 0.96 -0.20 -12.73
N LEU A 36 1.53 0.98 -12.47
CA LEU A 36 0.96 1.93 -11.51
C LEU A 36 -0.46 2.39 -11.90
N ALA A 37 -0.74 2.48 -13.20
CA ALA A 37 -2.07 2.81 -13.71
C ALA A 37 -3.08 1.69 -13.42
N GLN A 38 -2.70 0.43 -13.61
CA GLN A 38 -3.55 -0.72 -13.26
C GLN A 38 -3.80 -0.77 -11.75
N ILE A 39 -2.76 -0.62 -10.92
CA ILE A 39 -2.91 -0.61 -9.46
C ILE A 39 -3.83 0.53 -9.02
N ALA A 40 -3.72 1.71 -9.63
CA ALA A 40 -4.62 2.83 -9.33
C ALA A 40 -6.08 2.47 -9.62
N ALA A 41 -6.37 1.89 -10.78
CA ALA A 41 -7.71 1.45 -11.15
C ALA A 41 -8.26 0.38 -10.18
N GLU A 42 -7.46 -0.64 -9.84
CA GLU A 42 -7.84 -1.73 -8.93
C GLU A 42 -8.10 -1.27 -7.49
N THR A 43 -7.45 -0.19 -7.07
CA THR A 43 -7.55 0.33 -5.70
C THR A 43 -8.42 1.57 -5.59
N GLY A 44 -9.08 1.97 -6.68
CA GLY A 44 -10.03 3.08 -6.70
C GLY A 44 -9.42 4.47 -6.63
N PHE A 45 -8.17 4.64 -7.09
CA PHE A 45 -7.58 5.95 -7.40
C PHE A 45 -7.90 6.34 -8.85
N CYS A 46 -8.07 7.64 -9.10
CA CYS A 46 -8.40 8.15 -10.44
C CYS A 46 -7.30 7.89 -11.48
N ASP A 47 -6.03 7.93 -11.05
CA ASP A 47 -4.87 7.70 -11.90
C ASP A 47 -3.63 7.35 -11.07
N GLN A 48 -2.54 7.02 -11.77
CA GLN A 48 -1.26 6.68 -11.15
C GLN A 48 -0.63 7.82 -10.33
N SER A 49 -0.84 9.07 -10.71
CA SER A 49 -0.28 10.24 -10.03
C SER A 49 -0.96 10.46 -8.69
N HIS A 50 -2.29 10.28 -8.64
CA HIS A 50 -3.08 10.32 -7.43
C HIS A 50 -2.67 9.22 -6.45
N LEU A 51 -2.53 7.98 -6.94
CA LEU A 51 -1.98 6.87 -6.17
C LEU A 51 -0.59 7.20 -5.60
N CYS A 52 0.34 7.66 -6.44
CA CYS A 52 1.71 7.99 -6.03
C CYS A 52 1.73 9.06 -4.93
N ARG A 53 0.90 10.10 -5.07
CA ARG A 53 0.78 11.17 -4.07
C ARG A 53 0.27 10.63 -2.74
N HIS A 54 -0.73 9.75 -2.75
CA HIS A 54 -1.27 9.13 -1.54
C HIS A 54 -0.25 8.23 -0.84
N ILE A 55 0.44 7.37 -1.60
CA ILE A 55 1.50 6.51 -1.07
C ILE A 55 2.62 7.33 -0.42
N ARG A 56 3.13 8.36 -1.11
CA ARG A 56 4.20 9.21 -0.55
C ARG A 56 3.74 9.94 0.71
N ARG A 57 2.52 10.45 0.74
CA ARG A 57 1.97 11.14 1.92
C ARG A 57 1.77 10.20 3.11
N ARG A 58 1.32 8.97 2.88
CA ARG A 58 1.00 8.02 3.96
C ARG A 58 2.21 7.26 4.48
N LEU A 59 3.17 6.94 3.60
CA LEU A 59 4.25 6.00 3.90
C LEU A 59 5.65 6.62 3.80
N GLY A 60 5.77 7.85 3.31
CA GLY A 60 7.07 8.51 3.09
C GLY A 60 7.91 7.92 1.96
N LYS A 61 7.44 6.85 1.31
CA LYS A 61 8.13 6.12 0.24
C LYS A 61 7.41 6.31 -1.09
N SER A 62 8.13 6.16 -2.20
CA SER A 62 7.56 6.08 -3.54
C SER A 62 7.14 4.64 -3.89
N PRO A 63 6.20 4.44 -4.83
CA PRO A 63 5.85 3.09 -5.29
C PRO A 63 7.03 2.27 -5.83
N GLY A 64 8.01 2.94 -6.46
CA GLY A 64 9.23 2.29 -6.93
C GLY A 64 10.11 1.76 -5.79
N GLN A 65 10.21 2.51 -4.69
CA GLN A 65 10.92 2.04 -3.49
C GLN A 65 10.20 0.84 -2.86
N LEU A 66 8.86 0.87 -2.79
CA LEU A 66 8.07 -0.27 -2.31
C LEU A 66 8.26 -1.51 -3.18
N ARG A 67 8.38 -1.36 -4.50
CA ARG A 67 8.71 -2.48 -5.41
C ARG A 67 10.11 -3.01 -5.20
N ALA A 68 11.09 -2.14 -4.96
CA ALA A 68 12.46 -2.56 -4.71
C ALA A 68 12.58 -3.38 -3.41
N GLU A 69 11.74 -3.10 -2.40
CA GLU A 69 11.68 -3.88 -1.16
C GLU A 69 11.26 -5.35 -1.39
N ARG A 70 10.47 -5.63 -2.44
CA ARG A 70 10.17 -7.01 -2.90
C ARG A 70 11.44 -7.83 -3.16
N HIS A 71 12.47 -7.19 -3.70
CA HIS A 71 13.72 -7.84 -4.07
C HIS A 71 14.68 -8.04 -2.89
N ILE A 72 14.48 -7.34 -1.77
CA ILE A 72 15.31 -7.47 -0.56
C ILE A 72 14.81 -8.64 0.29
N SER A 73 13.49 -8.89 0.32
CA SER A 73 12.89 -9.95 1.13
C SER A 73 12.99 -11.37 0.55
N SER A 74 13.47 -11.54 -0.69
CA SER A 74 13.78 -12.87 -1.26
C SER A 74 15.17 -13.39 -0.88
N ALA A 75 15.97 -12.61 -0.15
CA ALA A 75 17.20 -13.06 0.47
C ALA A 75 16.97 -13.22 1.98
N THR A 76 16.36 -14.33 2.38
CA THR A 76 16.64 -14.89 3.71
C THR A 76 17.87 -15.79 3.52
N PRO A 77 19.08 -15.40 3.95
CA PRO A 77 20.11 -16.39 4.19
C PRO A 77 19.57 -17.24 5.33
N LEU A 78 19.11 -18.46 5.01
CA LEU A 78 18.89 -19.48 6.02
C LEU A 78 20.21 -19.59 6.77
N GLN A 79 20.19 -19.17 8.05
CA GLN A 79 21.26 -19.38 9.00
C GLN A 79 21.72 -20.84 8.87
N THR A 80 22.96 -21.00 8.44
CA THR A 80 23.71 -22.23 8.54
C THR A 80 23.70 -22.66 10.01
N ARG A 81 22.95 -23.72 10.30
CA ARG A 81 23.08 -24.45 11.55
C ARG A 81 24.34 -25.30 11.44
N ASP A 82 25.47 -24.70 11.80
CA ASP A 82 26.62 -25.44 12.29
C ASP A 82 26.30 -25.91 13.73
N GLY A 83 26.51 -27.20 13.98
CA GLY A 83 26.31 -27.86 15.27
C GLY A 83 25.93 -29.33 15.12
#